data_AF-A0A367X308-F1
#
_entry.id   AF-A0A367X308-F1
#
_cell.length_a   1.000
_cell.length_b   1.000
_cell.length_c   1.000
_cell.angle_alpha   90.00
_cell.angle_beta   90.00
_cell.angle_gamma   90.00
#
_symmetry.space_group_name_H-M   'P 1'
#
loop_
_entity.id
_entity.type
_entity.pdbx_description
1 polymer ?
#
loop_
_entity_poly.entity_id
_entity_poly.type
_entity_poly.pdbx_seq_one_letter_code
_entity_poly.pdbx_strand_id
1 'polypeptide(L)' 'MRRMTLEQLSDSIDRKKAELGYSGTDYVARNSGEYRTQSKRDLLLNIAEAAAARGEKPKFDANY' A
#
# COMPACT_ATOMS: atom_id res chain seq x y z
N MET A 1 1.03 -6.04 29.55
CA MET A 1 1.27 -6.45 28.15
C MET A 1 1.70 -7.91 28.13
N ARG A 2 1.03 -8.77 27.35
CA ARG A 2 1.38 -10.19 27.25
C ARG A 2 2.59 -10.33 26.32
N ARG A 3 3.65 -11.02 26.74
CA ARG A 3 4.79 -11.31 25.85
C ARG A 3 4.36 -12.37 24.84
N MET A 4 4.67 -12.14 23.58
CA MET A 4 4.34 -13.03 22.47
C MET A 4 5.57 -13.18 21.58
N THR A 5 5.84 -14.38 21.08
CA THR A 5 6.92 -14.61 20.12
C THR A 5 6.53 -14.08 18.73
N LEU A 6 7.52 -13.89 17.85
CA LEU A 6 7.26 -13.47 16.47
C LEU A 6 6.43 -14.51 15.70
N GLU A 7 6.63 -15.80 15.99
CA GLU A 7 5.86 -16.89 15.40
C GLU A 7 4.38 -16.80 15.79
N GLN A 8 4.11 -16.61 17.08
CA GLN A 8 2.76 -16.43 17.59
C GLN A 8 2.07 -15.19 17.01
N LEU A 9 2.83 -14.14 16.69
CA LEU A 9 2.33 -12.96 15.98
C LEU A 9 1.94 -13.31 14.55
N SER A 10 2.79 -14.03 13.83
CA SER A 10 2.53 -14.46 12.46
C SER A 10 1.26 -15.31 12.38
N ASP A 11 1.14 -16.32 13.25
CA ASP A 11 -0.03 -17.20 13.31
C ASP A 11 -1.32 -16.44 13.65
N SER A 12 -1.23 -15.40 14.48
CA SER A 12 -2.37 -14.54 14.78
C SER A 12 -2.77 -13.68 13.58
N ILE A 13 -1.81 -13.21 12.80
CA ILE A 13 -2.06 -12.41 11.60
C ILE A 13 -2.70 -13.27 10.51
N ASP A 14 -2.17 -14.48 10.28
CA ASP A 14 -2.68 -15.36 9.21
C ASP A 14 -4.09 -15.86 9.50
N ARG A 15 -4.41 -16.17 10.77
CA ARG A 15 -5.80 -16.43 11.17
C ARG A 15 -6.72 -15.23 10.89
N LYS A 16 -6.24 -14.02 11.20
CA LYS A 16 -7.02 -12.80 10.96
C LYS A 16 -7.24 -12.51 9.48
N LYS A 17 -6.26 -12.83 8.61
CA LYS A 17 -6.40 -12.75 7.15
C LYS A 17 -7.51 -13.67 6.65
N ALA A 18 -7.49 -14.93 7.09
CA ALA A 18 -8.49 -15.91 6.70
C ALA A 18 -9.93 -15.49 7.09
N GLU A 19 -10.12 -14.94 8.30
CA GLU A 19 -11.40 -14.37 8.73
C GLU A 19 -11.90 -13.23 7.82
N LEU A 20 -10.98 -12.45 7.27
CA LEU A 20 -11.28 -11.30 6.40
C LEU A 20 -11.34 -11.69 4.90
N GLY A 21 -11.19 -12.97 4.57
CA GLY A 21 -11.19 -13.45 3.19
C GLY A 21 -9.91 -13.12 2.41
N TYR A 22 -8.84 -12.68 3.07
CA TYR A 22 -7.53 -12.49 2.46
C TYR A 22 -6.77 -13.82 2.38
N SER A 23 -6.02 -14.02 1.30
CA SER A 23 -5.20 -15.22 1.11
C SER A 23 -3.76 -14.84 0.77
N GLY A 24 -2.80 -15.69 1.10
CA GLY A 24 -1.39 -15.48 0.73
C GLY A 24 -0.70 -14.29 1.44
N THR A 25 0.27 -13.68 0.76
CA THR A 25 1.05 -12.54 1.26
C THR A 25 0.36 -11.21 1.01
N ASP A 26 -0.97 -11.18 0.97
CA ASP A 26 -1.80 -9.97 0.87
C ASP A 26 -1.69 -9.14 2.16
N TYR A 27 -0.48 -8.71 2.48
CA TYR A 27 -0.27 -7.50 3.24
C TYR A 27 -0.76 -6.39 2.32
N VAL A 28 -1.78 -5.62 2.73
CA VAL A 28 -2.02 -4.32 2.10
C VAL A 28 -0.68 -3.60 2.16
N ALA A 29 -0.01 -3.49 1.01
CA ALA A 29 1.36 -3.00 0.95
C ALA A 29 1.40 -1.64 1.65
N ARG A 30 2.38 -1.45 2.54
CA ARG A 30 2.63 -0.14 3.17
C ARG A 30 2.82 0.86 2.04
N ASN A 31 1.78 1.65 1.79
CA ASN A 31 1.64 2.52 0.63
C ASN A 31 2.48 3.81 0.80
N SER A 32 3.62 3.71 1.49
CA SER A 32 4.61 4.79 1.58
C SER A 32 5.32 4.91 0.22
N GLY A 33 5.65 6.13 -0.18
CA GLY A 33 6.33 6.39 -1.46
C GLY A 33 7.59 5.55 -1.67
N GLU A 34 8.30 5.25 -0.58
CA GLU A 34 9.50 4.42 -0.56
C GLU A 34 9.31 3.02 -1.17
N TYR A 35 8.17 2.37 -0.92
CA TYR A 35 7.94 0.96 -1.33
C TYR A 35 6.99 0.83 -2.53
N ARG A 36 6.70 1.91 -3.26
CA ARG A 36 5.87 1.83 -4.48
C ARG A 36 6.61 1.16 -5.63
N THR A 37 5.90 0.27 -6.33
CA THR A 37 6.37 -0.29 -7.61
C THR A 37 6.56 0.80 -8.65
N GLN A 38 7.49 0.60 -9.59
CA GLN A 38 7.75 1.55 -10.67
C GLN A 38 6.49 1.83 -11.50
N SER A 39 5.73 0.79 -11.86
CA SER A 39 4.46 0.90 -12.59
C SER A 39 3.45 1.83 -11.90
N LYS A 40 3.42 1.84 -10.57
CA LYS A 40 2.54 2.71 -9.80
C LYS A 40 3.07 4.13 -9.69
N ARG A 41 4.39 4.32 -9.61
CA ARG A 41 5.03 5.64 -9.69
C ARG A 41 4.75 6.29 -11.04
N ASP A 42 4.96 5.56 -12.13
CA ASP A 42 4.71 6.02 -13.49
C ASP A 42 3.23 6.38 -13.69
N LEU A 43 2.30 5.56 -13.18
CA LEU A 43 0.87 5.87 -13.20
C LEU A 43 0.57 7.21 -12.49
N LEU A 44 1.11 7.40 -11.29
CA LEU A 44 0.88 8.63 -10.52
C LEU A 44 1.48 9.85 -11.21
N LEU A 45 2.68 9.72 -11.80
CA LEU A 45 3.33 10.78 -12.59
C LEU A 45 2.50 11.14 -13.83
N ASN A 46 2.04 10.15 -14.59
CA ASN A 46 1.20 10.36 -15.77
C ASN A 46 -0.11 11.09 -15.42
N ILE A 47 -0.75 10.72 -14.30
CA ILE A 47 -1.95 11.43 -13.85
C ILE A 47 -1.62 12.88 -13.47
N ALA A 48 -0.44 13.10 -12.88
CA ALA A 48 0.01 14.44 -12.51
C ALA A 48 0.28 15.33 -13.72
N GLU A 49 0.99 14.80 -14.71
CA GLU A 49 1.26 15.46 -15.99
C GLU A 49 -0.04 15.76 -16.74
N ALA A 50 -0.98 14.81 -16.78
CA ALA A 50 -2.28 15.02 -17.41
C ALA A 50 -3.12 16.11 -16.71
N ALA A 51 -3.03 16.22 -15.38
CA ALA A 51 -3.67 17.31 -14.64
C ALA A 51 -3.00 18.66 -14.95
N ALA A 52 -1.66 18.70 -14.95
CA ALA A 52 -0.90 19.89 -15.27
C ALA A 52 -1.17 20.40 -16.71
N ALA A 53 -1.31 19.49 -17.68
CA ALA A 53 -1.68 19.83 -19.06
C ALA A 53 -3.06 20.50 -19.17
N ARG A 54 -3.96 20.25 -18.22
CA ARG A 54 -5.28 20.92 -18.11
C ARG A 54 -5.24 22.19 -17.26
N GLY A 55 -4.08 22.58 -16.72
CA GLY A 55 -3.95 23.68 -15.76
C GLY A 55 -4.52 23.35 -14.37
N GLU A 56 -4.74 22.06 -14.08
CA GLU A 56 -5.32 21.58 -12.83
C GLU A 56 -4.23 20.96 -11.92
N LYS A 57 -4.51 20.90 -10.63
CA LYS A 57 -3.71 20.10 -9.69
C LYS A 57 -4.29 18.69 -9.56
N PRO A 58 -3.45 17.66 -9.35
CA PRO A 58 -3.94 16.33 -9.04
C PRO A 58 -4.81 16.37 -7.78
N LYS A 59 -5.90 15.61 -7.75
CA LYS A 59 -6.80 15.54 -6.58
C LYS A 59 -6.22 14.75 -5.40
N PHE A 60 -4.98 14.28 -5.52
CA PHE A 60 -4.27 13.53 -4.50
C PHE A 60 -2.95 14.21 -4.19
N ASP A 61 -2.53 14.11 -2.93
CA ASP A 61 -1.18 14.46 -2.52
C ASP A 61 -0.35 13.17 -2.51
N ALA A 62 0.68 13.12 -3.36
CA ALA A 62 1.58 11.99 -3.45
C ALA A 62 3.01 12.48 -3.35
N ASN A 63 3.73 11.99 -2.35
CA ASN A 63 5.19 11.96 -2.37
C ASN A 63 5.60 10.89 -3.39
N TYR A 64 5.88 11.30 -4.62
CA TYR A 64 6.31 10.42 -5.72
C TYR A 64 7.60 9.66 -5.38
#